data_AF-A0A1C0TWJ2-F1
#
_entry.id   AF-A0A1C0TWJ2-F1
#
_cell.length_a   1.000
_cell.length_b   1.000
_cell.length_c   1.000
_cell.angle_alpha   90.00
_cell.angle_beta   90.00
_cell.angle_gamma   90.00
#
_symmetry.space_group_name_H-M   'P 1'
#
loop_
_entity.id
_entity.type
_entity.pdbx_description
1 polymer ?
#
loop_
_entity_poly.entity_id
_entity_poly.type
_entity_poly.pdbx_seq_one_letter_code
_entity_poly.pdbx_strand_id
1 'polypeptide(L)'
;MRLIAICIVALALGGCTSSIDYTGSKEAVHLTNQCFYMKKPTFVFEGRCADLTGINNNSEFCNGIQVVGEGGFPKSWDAYVQISSSFDKDMFDRLAFEKQRSMLGYLDSGEKIVITRVVHHGWGTVGRFWVVRGEVVLNGRAIEVELPSSYIVHHAPFWLDGRKKSVPFIDSSFVKRCDKSK
;
A
#
# COMPACT_ATOMS: atom_id res chain seq x y z
N MET A 1 21.61 41.90 -5.92
CA MET A 1 20.62 41.22 -6.78
C MET A 1 20.91 39.75 -7.08
N ARG A 2 22.16 39.25 -7.02
CA ARG A 2 22.48 37.83 -7.32
C ARG A 2 22.04 36.81 -6.24
N LEU A 3 21.88 37.21 -4.98
CA LEU A 3 21.52 36.29 -3.88
C LEU A 3 20.03 35.93 -3.83
N ILE A 4 19.13 36.81 -4.30
CA ILE A 4 17.68 36.57 -4.27
C ILE A 4 17.27 35.50 -5.31
N ALA A 5 17.98 35.44 -6.44
CA ALA A 5 17.72 34.44 -7.48
C ALA A 5 18.04 33.00 -7.02
N ILE A 6 18.96 32.81 -6.07
CA ILE A 6 19.37 31.47 -5.59
C ILE A 6 18.30 30.88 -4.66
N CYS A 7 17.64 31.70 -3.84
CA CYS A 7 16.57 31.24 -2.94
C CYS A 7 15.29 30.80 -3.69
N ILE A 8 14.96 31.45 -4.81
CA ILE A 8 13.75 31.13 -5.58
C ILE A 8 13.92 29.82 -6.37
N VAL A 9 15.13 29.54 -6.88
CA VAL A 9 15.44 28.27 -7.57
C VAL A 9 15.47 27.09 -6.59
N ALA A 10 15.94 27.29 -5.35
CA ALA A 10 15.92 26.25 -4.32
C ALA A 10 14.50 25.89 -3.87
N LEU A 11 13.57 26.84 -3.85
CA LEU A 11 12.15 26.60 -3.51
C LEU A 11 11.36 25.92 -4.65
N ALA A 12 11.81 26.04 -5.91
CA ALA A 12 11.13 25.44 -7.07
C ALA A 12 11.55 23.98 -7.35
N LEU A 13 12.63 23.49 -6.72
CA LEU A 13 13.13 22.11 -6.89
C LEU A 13 12.64 21.14 -5.81
N GLY A 14 11.98 21.64 -4.76
CA GLY A 14 11.23 20.80 -3.83
C GLY A 14 9.91 20.40 -4.47
N GLY A 15 9.90 19.34 -5.28
CA GLY A 15 8.65 18.70 -5.68
C GLY A 15 7.89 18.32 -4.41
N CYS A 16 6.88 19.10 -4.03
CA CYS A 16 6.18 18.94 -2.75
C CYS A 16 5.58 17.53 -2.65
N THR A 17 6.24 16.69 -1.85
CA THR A 17 5.79 15.36 -1.42
C THR A 17 4.66 15.53 -0.42
N SER A 18 3.54 16.11 -0.88
CA SER A 18 2.42 16.49 -0.03
C SER A 18 1.34 15.43 -0.10
N SER A 19 1.18 14.71 1.00
CA SER A 19 0.03 13.84 1.23
C SER A 19 -1.18 14.68 1.62
N ILE A 20 -2.32 14.45 0.98
CA ILE A 20 -3.61 14.99 1.43
C ILE A 20 -4.40 13.84 2.01
N ASP A 21 -4.67 13.90 3.31
CA ASP A 21 -5.43 12.89 4.02
C ASP A 21 -6.93 13.13 3.80
N TYR A 22 -7.61 12.16 3.18
CA TYR A 22 -9.06 12.14 2.94
C TYR A 22 -9.78 11.28 3.99
N THR A 23 -9.08 10.77 4.99
CA THR A 23 -9.67 9.97 6.06
C THR A 23 -10.72 10.83 6.80
N GLY A 24 -11.98 10.40 6.73
CA GLY A 24 -13.12 11.12 7.32
C GLY A 24 -13.76 12.18 6.41
N SER A 25 -13.28 12.36 5.19
CA SER A 25 -13.91 13.23 4.20
C SER A 25 -15.21 12.59 3.66
N LYS A 26 -16.13 13.42 3.15
CA LYS A 26 -17.39 12.93 2.56
C LYS A 26 -17.14 12.10 1.31
N GLU A 27 -16.08 12.40 0.58
CA GLU A 27 -15.67 11.72 -0.66
C GLU A 27 -15.11 10.33 -0.40
N ALA A 28 -14.58 10.05 0.79
CA ALA A 28 -13.97 8.77 1.16
C ALA A 28 -14.82 7.91 2.12
N VAL A 29 -16.04 8.35 2.45
CA VAL A 29 -16.93 7.65 3.41
C VAL A 29 -17.27 6.22 3.01
N HIS A 30 -17.22 5.89 1.71
CA HIS A 30 -17.42 4.52 1.22
C HIS A 30 -16.22 3.60 1.46
N LEU A 31 -15.09 4.13 1.90
CA LEU A 31 -13.89 3.39 2.28
C LEU A 31 -13.57 3.53 3.76
N THR A 32 -13.49 4.75 4.30
CA THR A 32 -13.03 4.99 5.68
C THR A 32 -13.88 4.25 6.71
N ASN A 33 -13.21 3.54 7.62
CA ASN A 33 -13.79 2.70 8.67
C ASN A 33 -14.74 1.62 8.13
N GLN A 34 -14.66 1.30 6.84
CA GLN A 34 -15.44 0.21 6.25
C GLN A 34 -14.69 -1.10 6.41
N CYS A 35 -15.45 -2.12 6.81
CA CYS A 35 -14.99 -3.50 6.90
C CYS A 35 -15.23 -4.21 5.57
N PHE A 36 -14.24 -4.99 5.15
CA PHE A 36 -14.34 -5.90 4.01
C PHE A 36 -13.79 -7.29 4.37
N TYR A 37 -14.43 -8.32 3.83
CA TYR A 37 -13.93 -9.68 3.79
C TYR A 37 -13.07 -9.89 2.55
N MET A 38 -11.89 -10.47 2.71
CA MET A 38 -11.05 -10.91 1.60
C MET A 38 -11.72 -12.08 0.88
N LYS A 39 -11.81 -12.02 -0.45
CA LYS A 39 -12.38 -13.12 -1.25
C LYS A 39 -11.36 -14.19 -1.57
N LYS A 40 -10.08 -13.84 -1.56
CA LYS A 40 -8.98 -14.73 -1.90
C LYS A 40 -7.99 -14.78 -0.76
N PRO A 41 -7.27 -15.91 -0.63
CA PRO A 41 -6.10 -15.96 0.22
C PRO A 41 -5.08 -14.92 -0.16
N THR A 42 -4.44 -14.33 0.85
CA THR A 42 -3.64 -13.13 0.65
C THR A 42 -2.41 -13.13 1.54
N PHE A 43 -1.26 -12.82 0.98
CA PHE A 43 -0.04 -12.65 1.74
C PHE A 43 0.11 -11.25 2.34
N VAL A 44 0.75 -11.20 3.50
CA VAL A 44 1.26 -9.96 4.09
C VAL A 44 2.79 -10.00 4.04
N PHE A 45 3.43 -8.89 3.66
CA PHE A 45 4.88 -8.82 3.48
C PHE A 45 5.46 -7.46 3.84
N GLU A 46 6.77 -7.42 4.10
CA GLU A 46 7.51 -6.17 4.29
C GLU A 46 7.72 -5.49 2.92
N GLY A 47 7.04 -4.36 2.71
CA GLY A 47 7.04 -3.61 1.46
C GLY A 47 7.70 -2.24 1.58
N ARG A 48 7.81 -1.57 0.42
CA ARG A 48 7.98 -0.12 0.36
C ARG A 48 6.63 0.47 0.00
N CYS A 49 6.17 1.39 0.83
CA CYS A 49 4.85 1.98 0.74
C CYS A 49 4.98 3.49 0.58
N ALA A 50 3.89 4.16 0.21
CA ALA A 50 3.90 5.62 0.18
C ALA A 50 4.15 6.19 1.59
N ASP A 51 5.09 7.11 1.73
CA ASP A 51 5.32 7.80 2.99
C ASP A 51 4.22 8.86 3.21
N LEU A 52 3.28 8.52 4.10
CA LEU A 52 2.14 9.39 4.38
C LEU A 52 2.50 10.56 5.30
N THR A 53 3.67 10.53 5.95
CA THR A 53 4.17 11.59 6.84
C THR A 53 4.98 12.66 6.11
N GLY A 54 5.57 12.32 4.96
CA GLY A 54 6.41 13.20 4.16
C GLY A 54 7.84 13.39 4.69
N ILE A 55 8.28 12.56 5.65
CA ILE A 55 9.58 12.62 6.30
C ILE A 55 10.67 11.87 5.49
N ASN A 56 10.29 10.82 4.75
CA ASN A 56 11.16 9.83 4.12
C ASN A 56 11.19 9.90 2.58
N ASN A 57 11.13 11.11 1.99
CA ASN A 57 11.28 11.31 0.54
C ASN A 57 10.35 10.42 -0.33
N ASN A 58 9.05 10.38 0.01
CA ASN A 58 7.94 9.68 -0.67
C ASN A 58 7.74 8.20 -0.35
N SER A 59 8.70 7.49 0.25
CA SER A 59 8.51 6.07 0.57
C SER A 59 8.98 5.68 1.96
N GLU A 60 8.23 4.80 2.62
CA GLU A 60 8.60 4.22 3.91
C GLU A 60 8.51 2.69 3.87
N PHE A 61 9.13 2.03 4.84
CA PHE A 61 8.85 0.61 5.08
C PHE A 61 7.49 0.46 5.75
N CYS A 62 6.63 -0.36 5.16
CA CYS A 62 5.34 -0.71 5.75
C CYS A 62 4.97 -2.14 5.36
N ASN A 63 3.85 -2.65 5.86
CA ASN A 63 3.35 -3.95 5.42
C ASN A 63 2.52 -3.77 4.15
N GLY A 64 2.85 -4.51 3.10
CA GLY A 64 2.02 -4.65 1.92
C GLY A 64 1.14 -5.90 2.01
N ILE A 65 0.13 -5.94 1.16
CA ILE A 65 -0.73 -7.11 1.02
C ILE A 65 -0.88 -7.49 -0.46
N GLN A 66 -0.85 -8.78 -0.82
CA GLN A 66 -1.08 -9.23 -2.20
C GLN A 66 -1.68 -10.64 -2.25
N VAL A 67 -2.58 -10.88 -3.20
CA VAL A 67 -3.23 -12.18 -3.40
C VAL A 67 -2.21 -13.27 -3.68
N VAL A 68 -2.41 -14.42 -3.04
CA VAL A 68 -1.58 -15.62 -3.24
C VAL A 68 -1.65 -16.08 -4.70
N GLY A 69 -0.48 -16.36 -5.29
CA GLY A 69 -0.35 -16.83 -6.67
C GLY A 69 -0.50 -15.76 -7.75
N GLU A 70 -0.72 -14.51 -7.38
CA GLU A 70 -0.87 -13.38 -8.31
C GLU A 70 0.32 -12.42 -8.21
N GLY A 71 0.60 -11.66 -9.27
CA GLY A 71 1.67 -10.66 -9.24
C GLY A 71 3.09 -11.17 -9.06
N GLY A 72 3.32 -12.44 -9.43
CA GLY A 72 4.61 -13.11 -9.22
C GLY A 72 4.75 -13.74 -7.84
N PHE A 73 3.78 -13.57 -6.93
CA PHE A 73 3.83 -14.18 -5.61
C PHE A 73 3.62 -15.70 -5.67
N PRO A 74 4.16 -16.46 -4.69
CA PRO A 74 4.03 -17.92 -4.65
C PRO A 74 2.57 -18.38 -4.55
N LYS A 75 2.28 -19.62 -4.99
CA LYS A 75 0.91 -20.15 -5.01
C LYS A 75 0.39 -20.62 -3.64
N SER A 76 1.24 -20.65 -2.62
CA SER A 76 0.90 -21.00 -1.24
C SER A 76 2.01 -20.58 -0.28
N TRP A 77 1.72 -20.58 1.02
CA TRP A 77 2.74 -20.36 2.06
C TRP A 77 3.84 -21.42 2.01
N ASP A 78 3.49 -22.69 1.84
CA ASP A 78 4.49 -23.77 1.72
C ASP A 78 5.40 -23.56 0.50
N ALA A 79 4.81 -23.16 -0.64
CA ALA A 79 5.60 -22.84 -1.82
C ALA A 79 6.56 -21.68 -1.55
N TYR A 80 6.12 -20.64 -0.83
CA TYR A 80 6.99 -19.55 -0.40
C TYR A 80 8.15 -20.06 0.47
N VAL A 81 7.87 -20.86 1.50
CA VAL A 81 8.91 -21.35 2.43
C VAL A 81 10.04 -22.06 1.68
N GLN A 82 9.71 -22.87 0.67
CA GLN A 82 10.70 -23.60 -0.14
C GLN A 82 11.61 -22.69 -1.00
N ILE A 83 11.13 -21.51 -1.38
CA ILE A 83 11.87 -20.58 -2.27
C ILE A 83 12.17 -19.23 -1.60
N SER A 84 11.93 -19.11 -0.30
CA SER A 84 11.89 -17.84 0.44
C SER A 84 13.14 -17.00 0.20
N SER A 85 14.32 -17.60 0.32
CA SER A 85 15.59 -16.87 0.14
C SER A 85 15.77 -16.28 -1.27
N SER A 86 15.40 -17.00 -2.34
CA SER A 86 15.53 -16.47 -3.70
C SER A 86 14.40 -15.49 -4.01
N PHE A 87 13.17 -15.85 -3.60
CA PHE A 87 12.00 -15.01 -3.81
C PHE A 87 12.15 -13.65 -3.14
N ASP A 88 12.53 -13.61 -1.85
CA ASP A 88 12.69 -12.37 -1.11
C ASP A 88 13.74 -11.46 -1.76
N LYS A 89 14.84 -12.05 -2.22
CA LYS A 89 15.92 -11.31 -2.90
C LYS A 89 15.45 -10.73 -4.23
N ASP A 90 14.75 -11.51 -5.04
CA ASP A 90 14.35 -11.11 -6.39
C ASP A 90 13.13 -10.17 -6.36
N MET A 91 12.18 -10.43 -5.47
CA MET A 91 10.94 -9.67 -5.36
C MET A 91 11.11 -8.38 -4.58
N PHE A 92 11.89 -8.43 -3.49
CA PHE A 92 12.09 -7.30 -2.60
C PHE A 92 13.51 -6.79 -2.70
N ASP A 93 13.92 -6.43 -3.93
CA ASP A 93 15.26 -5.89 -4.18
C ASP A 93 15.55 -4.74 -3.21
N ARG A 94 16.74 -4.82 -2.61
CA ARG A 94 17.08 -4.00 -1.45
C ARG A 94 18.15 -3.00 -1.83
N LEU A 95 18.09 -1.82 -1.24
CA LEU A 95 19.24 -0.91 -1.32
C LEU A 95 20.38 -1.44 -0.45
N ALA A 96 21.59 -0.95 -0.71
CA ALA A 96 22.74 -1.26 0.13
C ALA A 96 22.41 -0.92 1.61
N PHE A 97 22.78 -1.83 2.52
CA PHE A 97 22.57 -1.72 3.97
C PHE A 97 21.11 -1.84 4.45
N GLU A 98 20.15 -2.08 3.56
CA GLU A 98 18.78 -2.44 3.94
C GLU A 98 18.72 -3.90 4.41
N LYS A 99 17.93 -4.17 5.46
CA LYS A 99 17.59 -5.54 5.86
C LYS A 99 16.80 -6.19 4.72
N GLN A 100 17.10 -7.45 4.40
CA GLN A 100 16.29 -8.19 3.45
C GLN A 100 14.84 -8.26 3.95
N ARG A 101 13.93 -7.77 3.13
CA ARG A 101 12.48 -7.82 3.36
C ARG A 101 11.96 -9.21 3.04
N SER A 102 10.88 -9.60 3.72
CA SER A 102 10.32 -10.95 3.68
C SER A 102 8.81 -10.97 3.75
N MET A 103 8.22 -12.14 3.48
CA MET A 103 6.81 -12.38 3.76
C MET A 103 6.60 -12.55 5.26
N LEU A 104 5.61 -11.86 5.82
CA LEU A 104 5.30 -11.90 7.24
C LEU A 104 4.30 -12.98 7.59
N GLY A 105 3.44 -13.34 6.64
CA GLY A 105 2.43 -14.34 6.84
C GLY A 105 1.39 -14.36 5.74
N TYR A 106 0.31 -15.06 6.03
CA TYR A 106 -0.75 -15.36 5.12
C TYR A 106 -2.09 -15.21 5.83
N LEU A 107 -3.07 -14.66 5.13
CA LEU A 107 -4.45 -14.47 5.54
C LEU A 107 -5.34 -15.34 4.66
N ASP A 108 -6.21 -16.11 5.28
CA ASP A 108 -7.18 -16.93 4.58
C ASP A 108 -8.26 -16.09 3.88
N SER A 109 -8.93 -16.71 2.92
CA SER A 109 -10.18 -16.14 2.40
C SER A 109 -11.21 -16.04 3.53
N GLY A 110 -11.95 -14.94 3.56
CA GLY A 110 -12.89 -14.62 4.63
C GLY A 110 -12.27 -13.85 5.80
N GLU A 111 -10.95 -13.62 5.82
CA GLU A 111 -10.33 -12.70 6.77
C GLU A 111 -10.77 -11.26 6.53
N LYS A 112 -10.77 -10.46 7.60
CA LYS A 112 -11.26 -9.08 7.57
C LYS A 112 -10.13 -8.09 7.34
N ILE A 113 -10.44 -7.06 6.58
CA ILE A 113 -9.69 -5.80 6.51
C ILE A 113 -10.61 -4.63 6.83
N VAL A 114 -10.19 -3.76 7.74
CA VAL A 114 -10.88 -2.50 8.06
C VAL A 114 -10.06 -1.35 7.53
N ILE A 115 -10.61 -0.57 6.61
CA ILE A 115 -9.86 0.54 6.00
C ILE A 115 -9.72 1.69 7.00
N THR A 116 -8.48 2.01 7.34
CA THR A 116 -8.13 3.02 8.35
C THR A 116 -7.70 4.34 7.73
N ARG A 117 -7.09 4.32 6.52
CA ARG A 117 -6.56 5.52 5.88
C ARG A 117 -6.87 5.57 4.39
N VAL A 118 -7.22 6.76 3.91
CA VAL A 118 -7.38 7.05 2.48
C VAL A 118 -6.65 8.35 2.19
N VAL A 119 -5.55 8.27 1.46
CA VAL A 119 -4.64 9.39 1.22
C VAL A 119 -4.40 9.57 -0.26
N HIS A 120 -4.44 10.81 -0.73
CA HIS A 120 -3.95 11.16 -2.05
C HIS A 120 -2.50 11.58 -1.90
N HIS A 121 -1.55 10.71 -2.22
CA HIS A 121 -0.12 10.94 -2.01
C HIS A 121 0.51 11.52 -3.28
N GLY A 122 1.42 12.49 -3.14
CA GLY A 122 2.18 13.09 -4.24
C GLY A 122 3.59 12.52 -4.32
N TRP A 123 4.05 12.13 -5.51
CA TRP A 123 5.36 11.53 -5.74
C TRP A 123 6.12 12.26 -6.85
N GLY A 124 6.90 13.28 -6.48
CA GLY A 124 7.75 14.04 -7.39
C GLY A 124 7.07 14.41 -8.72
N THR A 125 7.74 14.11 -9.84
CA THR A 125 7.23 14.35 -11.20
C THR A 125 6.23 13.30 -11.70
N VAL A 126 6.09 12.17 -11.00
CA VAL A 126 5.15 11.10 -11.35
C VAL A 126 3.70 11.54 -11.11
N GLY A 127 3.51 12.54 -10.26
CA GLY A 127 2.21 13.11 -9.91
C GLY A 127 1.62 12.47 -8.66
N ARG A 128 0.30 12.48 -8.54
CA ARG A 128 -0.40 11.99 -7.35
C ARG A 128 -1.07 10.64 -7.59
N PHE A 129 -1.23 9.86 -6.53
CA PHE A 129 -1.96 8.59 -6.55
C PHE A 129 -2.64 8.30 -5.21
N TRP A 130 -3.70 7.50 -5.25
CA TRP A 130 -4.42 7.08 -4.07
C TRP A 130 -3.70 5.93 -3.37
N VAL A 131 -3.56 6.12 -2.06
CA VAL A 131 -3.06 5.15 -1.11
C VAL A 131 -4.20 4.82 -0.17
N VAL A 132 -4.49 3.54 -0.02
CA VAL A 132 -5.49 3.05 0.92
C VAL A 132 -4.77 2.11 1.84
N ARG A 133 -4.88 2.35 3.16
CA ARG A 133 -4.39 1.43 4.18
C ARG A 133 -5.53 0.90 5.00
N GLY A 134 -5.39 -0.32 5.47
CA GLY A 134 -6.33 -0.97 6.35
C GLY A 134 -5.64 -1.80 7.40
N GLU A 135 -6.40 -2.16 8.42
CA GLU A 135 -5.96 -3.04 9.49
C GLU A 135 -6.46 -4.46 9.23
N VAL A 136 -5.56 -5.42 9.39
CA VAL A 136 -5.82 -6.87 9.33
C VAL A 136 -5.32 -7.51 10.62
N VAL A 137 -5.84 -8.68 10.98
CA VAL A 137 -5.34 -9.46 12.11
C VAL A 137 -4.43 -10.56 11.59
N LEU A 138 -3.14 -10.46 11.83
CA LEU A 138 -2.15 -11.49 11.51
C LEU A 138 -1.60 -12.10 12.79
N ASN A 139 -1.69 -13.43 12.93
CA ASN A 139 -1.22 -14.16 14.12
C ASN A 139 -1.78 -13.57 15.44
N GLY A 140 -3.06 -13.18 15.44
CA GLY A 140 -3.74 -12.60 16.60
C GLY A 140 -3.38 -11.13 16.91
N ARG A 141 -2.61 -10.46 16.04
CA ARG A 141 -2.23 -9.05 16.21
C ARG A 141 -2.76 -8.20 15.06
N ALA A 142 -3.36 -7.07 15.41
CA ALA A 142 -3.72 -6.04 14.45
C ALA A 142 -2.44 -5.42 13.84
N ILE A 143 -2.39 -5.36 12.51
CA ILE A 143 -1.32 -4.71 11.76
C ILE A 143 -1.92 -3.87 10.63
N GLU A 144 -1.32 -2.70 10.38
CA GLU A 144 -1.66 -1.88 9.21
C GLU A 144 -1.00 -2.46 7.95
N VAL A 145 -1.75 -2.55 6.86
CA VAL A 145 -1.29 -2.95 5.53
C VAL A 145 -1.72 -1.94 4.47
N GLU A 146 -0.87 -1.71 3.48
CA GLU A 146 -1.20 -0.90 2.30
C GLU A 146 -1.77 -1.78 1.17
N LEU A 147 -2.89 -1.35 0.60
CA LEU A 147 -3.58 -2.08 -0.46
C LEU A 147 -2.92 -1.82 -1.82
N PRO A 148 -2.78 -2.85 -2.68
CA PRO A 148 -2.24 -2.68 -4.03
C PRO A 148 -3.02 -1.66 -4.85
N SER A 149 -2.39 -0.53 -5.19
CA SER A 149 -3.07 0.57 -5.88
C SER A 149 -2.38 1.10 -7.13
N SER A 150 -1.08 0.87 -7.28
CA SER A 150 -0.30 1.45 -8.37
C SER A 150 1.02 0.73 -8.55
N TYR A 151 1.49 0.66 -9.81
CA TYR A 151 2.79 0.10 -10.17
C TYR A 151 3.99 0.86 -9.56
N ILE A 152 3.75 2.07 -9.02
CA ILE A 152 4.81 2.88 -8.39
C ILE A 152 5.37 2.17 -7.15
N VAL A 153 4.52 1.48 -6.40
CA VAL A 153 4.85 0.85 -5.11
C VAL A 153 4.40 -0.62 -5.01
N HIS A 154 3.51 -1.07 -5.89
CA HIS A 154 2.92 -2.40 -5.82
C HIS A 154 3.04 -3.16 -7.13
N HIS A 155 3.04 -4.48 -7.04
CA HIS A 155 2.88 -5.36 -8.19
C HIS A 155 1.39 -5.55 -8.50
N ALA A 156 1.05 -5.65 -9.79
CA ALA A 156 -0.30 -6.03 -10.20
C ALA A 156 -0.62 -7.46 -9.71
N PRO A 157 -1.88 -7.83 -9.48
CA PRO A 157 -3.06 -6.99 -9.72
C PRO A 157 -3.27 -5.96 -8.62
N PHE A 158 -3.86 -4.84 -9.02
CA PHE A 158 -4.22 -3.75 -8.12
C PHE A 158 -5.63 -3.94 -7.61
N TRP A 159 -5.81 -3.79 -6.31
CA TRP A 159 -7.10 -3.85 -5.64
C TRP A 159 -7.90 -2.56 -5.87
N LEU A 160 -7.24 -1.47 -6.26
CA LEU A 160 -7.88 -0.22 -6.64
C LEU A 160 -7.03 0.50 -7.68
N ASP A 161 -7.66 1.35 -8.49
CA ASP A 161 -6.93 2.20 -9.43
C ASP A 161 -6.46 3.48 -8.72
N GLY A 162 -5.19 3.48 -8.31
CA GLY A 162 -4.55 4.60 -7.64
C GLY A 162 -4.47 5.87 -8.49
N ARG A 163 -4.65 5.81 -9.82
CA ARG A 163 -4.56 6.98 -10.71
C ARG A 163 -5.93 7.61 -11.00
N LYS A 164 -7.01 7.12 -10.37
CA LYS A 164 -8.34 7.72 -10.49
C LYS A 164 -8.32 9.20 -10.09
N LYS A 165 -9.07 10.02 -10.84
CA LYS A 165 -9.24 11.45 -10.53
C LYS A 165 -9.98 11.69 -9.21
N SER A 166 -10.88 10.78 -8.84
CA SER A 166 -11.66 10.79 -7.60
C SER A 166 -11.20 9.66 -6.67
N VAL A 167 -11.65 9.71 -5.41
CA VAL A 167 -11.44 8.60 -4.46
C VAL A 167 -11.89 7.28 -5.11
N PRO A 168 -11.01 6.25 -5.16
CA PRO A 168 -11.30 5.02 -5.87
C PRO A 168 -12.26 4.13 -5.08
N PHE A 169 -12.75 3.10 -5.75
CA PHE A 169 -13.41 1.95 -5.10
C PHE A 169 -12.43 0.79 -5.07
N ILE A 170 -12.49 -0.03 -4.03
CA ILE A 170 -11.79 -1.31 -4.01
C ILE A 170 -12.54 -2.26 -4.96
N ASP A 171 -11.79 -2.92 -5.83
CA ASP A 171 -12.31 -3.91 -6.76
C ASP A 171 -12.93 -5.09 -5.98
N SER A 172 -14.21 -5.29 -6.26
CA SER A 172 -15.03 -6.35 -5.69
C SER A 172 -14.54 -7.76 -6.02
N SER A 173 -13.59 -7.93 -6.94
CA SER A 173 -12.95 -9.23 -7.22
C SER A 173 -12.04 -9.69 -6.07
N PHE A 174 -11.47 -8.75 -5.29
CA PHE A 174 -10.56 -9.04 -4.17
C PHE A 174 -11.27 -9.03 -2.82
N VAL A 175 -12.31 -8.20 -2.67
CA VAL A 175 -12.99 -8.03 -1.39
C VAL A 175 -14.51 -8.01 -1.54
N LYS A 176 -15.21 -8.30 -0.45
CA LYS A 176 -16.65 -8.10 -0.29
C LYS A 176 -16.86 -7.25 0.96
N ARG A 177 -17.75 -6.26 0.93
CA ARG A 177 -18.09 -5.50 2.14
C ARG A 177 -18.59 -6.45 3.22
N CYS A 178 -18.17 -6.24 4.46
CA CYS A 178 -18.74 -6.97 5.58
C CYS A 178 -20.23 -6.66 5.65
N ASP A 179 -21.04 -7.69 5.86
CA ASP A 179 -22.46 -7.47 6.10
C ASP A 179 -22.57 -6.56 7.34
N LYS A 180 -23.38 -5.50 7.25
CA LYS A 180 -23.79 -4.79 8.46
C LYS A 180 -24.59 -5.81 9.26
N SER A 181 -23.97 -6.46 10.24
CA SER A 181 -24.73 -7.23 11.23
C SER A 181 -25.84 -6.32 11.74
N LYS A 182 -27.08 -6.77 11.58
CA LYS A 182 -28.29 -6.12 12.08
C LYS A 182 -28.16 -5.77 13.56
#